data_AF-A0A7C6LCI0-F1
#
_entry.id   AF-A0A7C6LCI0-F1
#
_cell.length_a   1.000
_cell.length_b   1.000
_cell.length_c   1.000
_cell.angle_alpha   90.00
_cell.angle_beta   90.00
_cell.angle_gamma   90.00
#
_symmetry.space_group_name_H-M   'P 1'
#
loop_
_entity.id
_entity.type
_entity.pdbx_description
1 polymer ?
#
loop_
_entity_poly.entity_id
_entity_poly.type
_entity_poly.pdbx_seq_one_letter_code
_entity_poly.pdbx_strand_id
1 'polypeptide(L)'
;MAGLQKLQGFSAAGLVLVVDPLLVDRDFLVETKTRGVSQVIIPLDIAGKQLFKHYHRTSGGDLWATYWETLKEAVAVFGGRKVTVNLFAGLGETEEEFLSVVQMIDDAGAETNIFSVRENKALGIKPCSIGKYRRLQMGRYLIHRQLATMRQMQFNEFGSVFEFGIHPNKLMELLELGIPFHETGGSLKNWPGHDNSCGGTRNYHQPLAADEAQQAKKEFFSVNWEEEWKLAAKKCQREGVDFRDIDVSYDFKLLGFIPGITEEDLRYLKSSK
;
A
#
# COMPACT_ATOMS: atom_id res chain seq x y z
N MET A 1 8.99 12.78 27.72
CA MET A 1 10.29 12.81 28.43
C MET A 1 10.59 11.57 29.27
N ALA A 2 9.70 11.06 30.15
CA ALA A 2 9.99 9.89 30.99
C ALA A 2 10.29 8.58 30.22
N GLY A 3 9.76 8.41 29.01
CA GLY A 3 10.03 7.25 28.15
C GLY A 3 11.44 7.21 27.56
N LEU A 4 12.03 8.37 27.25
CA LEU A 4 13.36 8.48 26.63
C LEU A 4 14.50 8.18 27.60
N GLN A 5 14.28 8.37 28.90
CA GLN A 5 15.25 8.01 29.95
C GLN A 5 15.53 6.50 29.98
N LYS A 6 14.57 5.65 29.57
CA LYS A 6 14.74 4.19 29.49
C LYS A 6 15.65 3.72 28.35
N LEU A 7 16.04 4.62 27.44
CA LEU A 7 16.96 4.32 26.34
C LEU A 7 18.44 4.43 26.76
N GLN A 8 18.73 4.93 27.96
CA GLN A 8 20.10 4.96 28.51
C GLN A 8 20.53 3.52 28.84
N GLY A 9 21.46 2.97 28.05
CA GLY A 9 22.03 1.63 28.26
C GLY A 9 21.89 0.67 27.08
N PHE A 10 21.14 1.03 26.02
CA PHE A 10 21.10 0.24 24.80
C PHE A 10 22.31 0.56 23.91
N SER A 11 23.25 -0.39 23.84
CA SER A 11 24.39 -0.32 22.93
C SER A 11 23.94 -0.47 21.47
N ALA A 12 24.28 0.55 20.68
CA ALA A 12 24.45 0.64 19.23
C ALA A 12 24.05 -0.56 18.33
N ALA A 13 23.22 -0.24 17.33
CA ALA A 13 22.73 -1.03 16.19
C ALA A 13 21.42 -1.80 16.41
N GLY A 14 20.33 -1.31 15.80
CA GLY A 14 19.11 -2.09 15.56
C GLY A 14 17.85 -1.61 16.28
N LEU A 15 17.89 -0.55 17.07
CA LEU A 15 16.66 -0.01 17.66
C LEU A 15 15.83 0.70 16.59
N VAL A 16 14.57 0.27 16.45
CA VAL A 16 13.56 0.86 15.56
C VAL A 16 12.49 1.50 16.43
N LEU A 17 12.16 2.77 16.16
CA LEU A 17 11.15 3.52 16.90
C LEU A 17 9.90 3.72 16.04
N VAL A 18 8.73 3.45 16.58
CA VAL A 18 7.46 3.87 15.96
C VAL A 18 7.05 5.21 16.55
N VAL A 19 6.74 6.17 15.68
CA VAL A 19 6.33 7.51 16.11
C VAL A 19 4.95 7.84 15.56
N ASP A 20 4.14 8.49 16.40
CA ASP A 20 2.90 9.14 15.99
C ASP A 20 3.23 10.58 15.60
N PRO A 21 2.97 11.01 14.34
CA PRO A 21 3.19 12.37 13.87
C PRO A 21 2.56 13.48 14.70
N LEU A 22 1.49 13.18 15.46
CA LEU A 22 0.84 14.16 16.32
C LEU A 22 1.58 14.41 17.65
N LEU A 23 2.48 13.51 18.03
CA LEU A 23 3.10 13.49 19.35
C LEU A 23 4.60 13.78 19.31
N VAL A 24 5.16 14.02 18.13
CA VAL A 24 6.61 14.20 17.94
C VAL A 24 6.91 15.46 17.14
N ASP A 25 8.03 16.08 17.46
CA ASP A 25 8.63 17.19 16.73
C ASP A 25 10.06 16.84 16.28
N ARG A 26 10.72 17.79 15.62
CA ARG A 26 12.09 17.63 15.16
C ARG A 26 13.06 17.36 16.31
N ASP A 27 12.90 18.04 17.44
CA ASP A 27 13.82 17.91 18.58
C ASP A 27 13.75 16.50 19.17
N PHE A 28 12.54 15.94 19.27
CA PHE A 28 12.35 14.54 19.65
C PHE A 28 13.04 13.57 18.67
N LEU A 29 12.91 13.80 17.36
CA LEU A 29 13.57 12.98 16.33
C LEU A 29 15.10 13.05 16.44
N VAL A 30 15.66 14.25 16.66
CA VAL A 30 17.11 14.43 16.86
C VAL A 30 17.56 13.74 18.13
N GLU A 31 16.87 13.96 19.25
CA GLU A 31 17.22 13.34 20.53
C GLU A 31 17.20 11.81 20.43
N THR A 32 16.16 11.23 19.85
CA THR A 32 16.06 9.76 19.66
C THR A 32 17.18 9.21 18.79
N LYS A 33 17.56 9.90 17.71
CA LYS A 33 18.72 9.52 16.90
C LYS A 33 20.02 9.57 17.71
N THR A 34 20.26 10.62 18.50
CA THR A 34 21.47 10.71 19.34
C THR A 34 21.55 9.61 20.40
N ARG A 35 20.39 9.09 20.83
CA ARG A 35 20.26 7.95 21.76
C ARG A 35 20.41 6.57 21.09
N GLY A 36 20.71 6.50 19.80
CA GLY A 36 21.04 5.25 19.11
C GLY A 36 19.87 4.57 18.37
N VAL A 37 18.72 5.25 18.23
CA VAL A 37 17.66 4.79 17.31
C VAL A 37 18.21 4.81 15.89
N SER A 38 18.09 3.68 15.19
CA SER A 38 18.67 3.47 13.86
C SER A 38 17.66 3.63 12.72
N GLN A 39 16.37 3.45 13.01
CA GLN A 39 15.28 3.61 12.06
C GLN A 39 14.01 4.11 12.75
N VAL A 40 13.18 4.81 12.00
CA VAL A 40 11.85 5.26 12.46
C VAL A 40 10.77 4.69 11.55
N ILE A 41 9.67 4.26 12.15
CA ILE A 41 8.45 3.88 11.45
C ILE A 41 7.37 4.91 11.75
N ILE A 42 6.70 5.38 10.69
CA ILE A 42 5.58 6.32 10.79
C ILE A 42 4.33 5.65 10.22
N PRO A 43 3.33 5.27 11.04
CA PRO A 43 2.09 4.68 10.52
C PRO A 43 1.24 5.76 9.84
N LEU A 44 1.08 5.71 8.51
CA LEU A 44 0.06 6.49 7.81
C LEU A 44 -1.27 5.75 7.78
N ASP A 45 -1.17 4.42 7.68
CA ASP A 45 -2.23 3.42 7.62
C ASP A 45 -3.13 3.51 6.39
N ILE A 46 -3.55 4.70 5.99
CA ILE A 46 -4.58 4.93 4.97
C ILE A 46 -3.96 5.63 3.77
N ALA A 47 -3.96 4.96 2.62
CA ALA A 47 -3.52 5.56 1.39
C ALA A 47 -4.65 6.37 0.72
N GLY A 48 -4.36 7.63 0.39
CA GLY A 48 -5.28 8.56 -0.26
C GLY A 48 -5.73 9.68 0.66
N LYS A 49 -5.46 10.94 0.29
CA LYS A 49 -5.75 12.13 1.12
C LYS A 49 -7.22 12.24 1.51
N GLN A 50 -8.14 11.96 0.58
CA GLN A 50 -9.58 12.06 0.85
C GLN A 50 -10.05 10.94 1.79
N LEU A 51 -9.50 9.73 1.63
CA LEU A 51 -9.80 8.61 2.51
C LEU A 51 -9.23 8.86 3.90
N PHE A 52 -7.99 9.33 3.99
CA PHE A 52 -7.35 9.74 5.24
C PHE A 52 -8.21 10.79 5.97
N LYS A 53 -8.62 11.85 5.26
CA LYS A 53 -9.54 12.86 5.82
C LYS A 53 -10.86 12.26 6.28
N HIS A 54 -11.41 11.28 5.58
CA HIS A 54 -12.66 10.61 5.93
C HIS A 54 -12.55 9.80 7.23
N TYR A 55 -11.45 9.10 7.46
CA TYR A 55 -11.23 8.31 8.68
C TYR A 55 -10.77 9.16 9.87
N HIS A 56 -10.10 10.30 9.62
CA HIS A 56 -9.57 11.20 10.64
C HIS A 56 -10.38 12.49 10.82
N ARG A 57 -11.68 12.50 10.45
CA ARG A 57 -12.56 13.71 10.49
C ARG A 57 -12.66 14.37 11.86
N THR A 58 -12.40 13.61 12.93
CA THR A 58 -12.49 14.08 14.32
C THR A 58 -11.16 14.61 14.87
N SER A 59 -10.07 14.47 14.11
CA SER A 59 -8.76 14.99 14.46
C SER A 59 -8.68 16.47 14.04
N GLY A 60 -8.50 17.39 14.98
CA GLY A 60 -8.32 18.81 14.67
C GLY A 60 -7.03 19.06 13.86
N GLY A 61 -7.01 20.14 13.07
CA GLY A 61 -5.87 20.52 12.21
C GLY A 61 -5.81 19.79 10.86
N ASP A 62 -4.83 20.15 10.01
CA ASP A 62 -4.56 19.39 8.76
C ASP A 62 -3.59 18.24 9.05
N LEU A 63 -4.09 17.18 9.67
CA LEU A 63 -3.31 16.00 10.05
C LEU A 63 -2.55 15.39 8.86
N TRP A 64 -3.09 15.49 7.65
CA TRP A 64 -2.40 15.06 6.44
C TRP A 64 -1.12 15.87 6.22
N ALA A 65 -1.20 17.20 6.31
CA ALA A 65 -0.02 18.06 6.19
C ALA A 65 1.01 17.76 7.29
N THR A 66 0.55 17.66 8.54
CA THR A 66 1.41 17.30 9.69
C THR A 66 2.14 15.98 9.47
N TYR A 67 1.45 14.96 8.93
CA TYR A 67 2.07 13.68 8.60
C TYR A 67 3.27 13.85 7.64
N TRP A 68 3.06 14.57 6.53
CA TRP A 68 4.10 14.75 5.50
C TRP A 68 5.25 15.64 5.97
N GLU A 69 4.97 16.61 6.84
CA GLU A 69 5.99 17.41 7.51
C GLU A 69 6.86 16.52 8.40
N THR A 70 6.24 15.73 9.29
CA THR A 70 6.96 14.79 10.17
C THR A 70 7.75 13.76 9.37
N LEU A 71 7.23 13.25 8.25
CA LEU A 71 7.97 12.34 7.38
C LEU A 71 9.24 12.98 6.82
N LYS A 72 9.15 14.20 6.30
CA LYS A 72 10.30 14.93 5.75
C LYS A 72 11.34 15.23 6.83
N GLU A 73 10.88 15.64 8.01
CA GLU A 73 11.74 15.87 9.18
C GLU A 73 12.46 14.59 9.61
N ALA A 74 11.73 13.47 9.70
CA ALA A 74 12.31 12.17 10.02
C ALA A 74 13.35 11.74 8.98
N VAL A 75 13.09 11.94 7.68
CA VAL A 75 14.08 11.61 6.64
C VAL A 75 15.31 12.53 6.73
N ALA A 76 15.11 13.82 6.98
CA ALA A 76 16.22 14.77 7.18
C ALA A 76 17.08 14.39 8.40
N VAL A 77 16.46 13.91 9.48
CA VAL A 77 17.16 13.50 10.69
C VAL A 77 17.81 12.13 10.53
N PHE A 78 17.08 11.08 10.16
CA PHE A 78 17.57 9.70 10.13
C PHE A 78 18.35 9.34 8.85
N GLY A 79 18.11 10.08 7.76
CA GLY A 79 18.66 9.81 6.43
C GLY A 79 17.71 8.99 5.57
N GLY A 80 17.96 9.03 4.25
CA GLY A 80 17.19 8.27 3.28
C GLY A 80 17.21 6.77 3.59
N ARG A 81 16.07 6.10 3.34
CA ARG A 81 15.88 4.65 3.54
C ARG A 81 16.04 4.17 5.00
N LYS A 82 16.07 5.09 5.97
CA LYS A 82 16.02 4.81 7.42
C LYS A 82 14.68 5.15 8.06
N VAL A 83 13.76 5.69 7.28
CA VAL A 83 12.37 5.94 7.66
C VAL A 83 11.47 5.02 6.86
N THR A 84 10.51 4.38 7.51
CA THR A 84 9.54 3.50 6.89
C THR A 84 8.13 3.95 7.20
N VAL A 85 7.27 3.98 6.19
CA VAL A 85 5.84 4.27 6.34
C VAL A 85 5.06 2.97 6.25
N ASN A 86 4.16 2.75 7.21
CA ASN A 86 3.23 1.62 7.16
C ASN A 86 1.92 2.05 6.49
N LEU A 87 1.46 1.25 5.52
CA LEU A 87 0.18 1.39 4.84
C LEU A 87 -0.62 0.10 4.92
N PHE A 88 -1.94 0.21 5.02
CA PHE A 88 -2.87 -0.91 4.91
C PHE A 88 -3.64 -0.86 3.60
N ALA A 89 -3.68 -1.99 2.92
CA ALA A 89 -4.52 -2.24 1.77
C ALA A 89 -5.89 -2.80 2.22
N GLY A 90 -6.96 -2.31 1.61
CA GLY A 90 -8.34 -2.75 1.84
C GLY A 90 -9.20 -1.79 2.69
N LEU A 91 -8.82 -0.51 2.83
CA LEU A 91 -9.60 0.51 3.54
C LEU A 91 -10.53 1.31 2.60
N GLY A 92 -10.56 0.97 1.32
CA GLY A 92 -11.45 1.60 0.33
C GLY A 92 -10.72 2.51 -0.67
N GLU A 93 -9.40 2.47 -0.66
CA GLU A 93 -8.53 3.09 -1.65
C GLU A 93 -8.51 2.29 -2.96
N THR A 94 -8.34 2.98 -4.09
CA THR A 94 -8.00 2.36 -5.37
C THR A 94 -6.51 1.99 -5.43
N GLU A 95 -6.10 1.19 -6.42
CA GLU A 95 -4.67 0.88 -6.60
C GLU A 95 -3.88 2.12 -7.01
N GLU A 96 -4.48 2.99 -7.81
CA GLU A 96 -3.95 4.31 -8.18
C GLU A 96 -3.71 5.20 -6.95
N GLU A 97 -4.70 5.34 -6.07
CA GLU A 97 -4.55 6.12 -4.83
C GLU A 97 -3.48 5.54 -3.92
N PHE A 98 -3.42 4.22 -3.82
CA PHE A 98 -2.43 3.53 -3.02
C PHE A 98 -1.02 3.77 -3.56
N LEU A 99 -0.77 3.47 -4.83
CA LEU A 99 0.54 3.59 -5.46
C LEU A 99 1.00 5.05 -5.60
N SER A 100 0.06 6.00 -5.71
CA SER A 100 0.36 7.43 -5.64
C SER A 100 0.99 7.80 -4.30
N VAL A 101 0.44 7.30 -3.18
CA VAL A 101 1.03 7.52 -1.85
C VAL A 101 2.38 6.81 -1.72
N VAL A 102 2.52 5.60 -2.27
CA VAL A 102 3.82 4.90 -2.30
C VAL A 102 4.87 5.74 -3.02
N GLN A 103 4.55 6.32 -4.18
CA GLN A 103 5.45 7.21 -4.90
C GLN A 103 5.83 8.44 -4.07
N MET A 104 4.85 9.09 -3.43
CA MET A 104 5.12 10.23 -2.55
C MET A 104 6.07 9.88 -1.38
N ILE A 105 5.96 8.66 -0.83
CA ILE A 105 6.85 8.17 0.23
C ILE A 105 8.26 7.94 -0.32
N ASP A 106 8.41 7.31 -1.50
CA ASP A 106 9.71 7.05 -2.11
C ASP A 106 10.40 8.36 -2.53
N ASP A 107 9.64 9.32 -3.10
CA ASP A 107 10.11 10.67 -3.44
C ASP A 107 10.61 11.43 -2.21
N ALA A 108 9.98 11.21 -1.04
CA ALA A 108 10.42 11.76 0.23
C ALA A 108 11.67 11.07 0.80
N GLY A 109 12.15 9.98 0.18
CA GLY A 109 13.33 9.23 0.60
C GLY A 109 13.06 8.15 1.65
N ALA A 110 11.80 7.78 1.86
CA ALA A 110 11.39 6.78 2.84
C ALA A 110 11.00 5.44 2.18
N GLU A 111 10.91 4.39 3.01
CA GLU A 111 10.44 3.06 2.63
C GLU A 111 8.93 2.93 2.84
N THR A 112 8.31 1.99 2.13
CA THR A 112 6.91 1.62 2.37
C THR A 112 6.79 0.16 2.76
N ASN A 113 6.12 -0.10 3.88
CA ASN A 113 5.58 -1.40 4.24
C ASN A 113 4.10 -1.45 3.90
N ILE A 114 3.66 -2.57 3.31
CA ILE A 114 2.26 -2.79 2.93
C ILE A 114 1.71 -3.95 3.73
N PHE A 115 0.62 -3.71 4.45
CA PHE A 115 -0.15 -4.71 5.18
C PHE A 115 -1.51 -4.88 4.53
N SER A 116 -2.16 -6.03 4.72
CA SER A 116 -3.58 -6.17 4.43
C SER A 116 -4.37 -5.86 5.69
N VAL A 117 -5.52 -5.20 5.57
CA VAL A 117 -6.46 -5.12 6.68
C VAL A 117 -6.96 -6.52 7.05
N ARG A 118 -7.18 -6.74 8.34
CA ARG A 118 -7.93 -7.92 8.84
C ARG A 118 -9.42 -7.68 8.67
N GLU A 119 -10.18 -8.76 8.51
CA GLU A 119 -11.64 -8.67 8.56
C GLU A 119 -12.09 -8.13 9.93
N ASN A 120 -12.91 -7.08 9.91
CA ASN A 120 -13.57 -6.56 11.08
C ASN A 120 -15.06 -6.36 10.77
N LYS A 121 -15.86 -7.36 11.17
CA LYS A 121 -17.31 -7.39 10.92
C LYS A 121 -18.05 -6.22 11.58
N ALA A 122 -17.60 -5.78 12.76
CA ALA A 122 -18.23 -4.68 13.48
C ALA A 122 -18.06 -3.33 12.75
N LEU A 123 -16.92 -3.15 12.08
CA LEU A 123 -16.61 -1.95 11.29
C LEU A 123 -16.96 -2.10 9.81
N GLY A 124 -17.51 -3.25 9.39
CA GLY A 124 -17.78 -3.55 7.98
C GLY A 124 -16.53 -3.62 7.11
N ILE A 125 -15.35 -3.80 7.70
CA ILE A 125 -14.06 -3.85 6.99
C ILE A 125 -13.80 -5.28 6.54
N LYS A 126 -13.43 -5.43 5.28
CA LYS A 126 -13.00 -6.70 4.68
C LYS A 126 -11.61 -6.50 4.05
N PRO A 127 -10.76 -7.55 4.03
CA PRO A 127 -9.53 -7.54 3.26
C PRO A 127 -9.81 -7.24 1.78
N CYS A 128 -8.84 -6.64 1.09
CA CYS A 128 -8.88 -6.55 -0.36
C CYS A 128 -8.75 -7.93 -1.00
N SER A 129 -9.07 -8.05 -2.29
CA SER A 129 -8.74 -9.27 -3.04
C SER A 129 -7.24 -9.50 -3.07
N ILE A 130 -6.87 -10.79 -3.13
CA ILE A 130 -5.46 -11.18 -3.21
C ILE A 130 -4.79 -10.62 -4.48
N GLY A 131 -5.50 -10.57 -5.61
CA GLY A 131 -4.97 -9.99 -6.84
C GLY A 131 -4.63 -8.52 -6.71
N LYS A 132 -5.52 -7.72 -6.11
CA LYS A 132 -5.22 -6.33 -5.76
C LYS A 132 -3.99 -6.23 -4.87
N TYR A 133 -3.92 -7.03 -3.81
CA TYR A 133 -2.77 -7.04 -2.91
C TYR A 133 -1.45 -7.34 -3.64
N ARG A 134 -1.43 -8.34 -4.54
CA ARG A 134 -0.25 -8.67 -5.37
C ARG A 134 0.13 -7.54 -6.32
N ARG A 135 -0.84 -6.86 -6.93
CA ARG A 135 -0.57 -5.70 -7.79
C ARG A 135 0.02 -4.52 -7.00
N LEU A 136 -0.47 -4.26 -5.79
CA LEU A 136 0.11 -3.26 -4.89
C LEU A 136 1.55 -3.61 -4.49
N GLN A 137 1.82 -4.89 -4.17
CA GLN A 137 3.18 -5.37 -3.89
C GLN A 137 4.11 -5.14 -5.10
N MET A 138 3.66 -5.50 -6.30
CA MET A 138 4.40 -5.26 -7.56
C MET A 138 4.68 -3.78 -7.77
N GLY A 139 3.66 -2.91 -7.72
CA GLY A 139 3.81 -1.49 -7.95
C GLY A 139 4.78 -0.84 -6.95
N ARG A 140 4.65 -1.19 -5.67
CA ARG A 140 5.59 -0.72 -4.63
C ARG A 140 7.01 -1.19 -4.86
N TYR A 141 7.21 -2.45 -5.27
CA TYR A 141 8.53 -2.96 -5.61
C TYR A 141 9.16 -2.16 -6.75
N LEU A 142 8.40 -1.91 -7.83
CA LEU A 142 8.91 -1.20 -9.00
C LEU A 142 9.28 0.26 -8.68
N ILE A 143 8.45 0.95 -7.90
CA ILE A 143 8.73 2.32 -7.42
C ILE A 143 9.99 2.32 -6.55
N HIS A 144 10.02 1.48 -5.51
CA HIS A 144 11.15 1.40 -4.58
C HIS A 144 12.48 1.08 -5.28
N ARG A 145 12.45 0.22 -6.31
CA ARG A 145 13.62 -0.17 -7.10
C ARG A 145 13.91 0.77 -8.27
N GLN A 146 13.15 1.85 -8.42
CA GLN A 146 13.27 2.84 -9.50
C GLN A 146 13.20 2.19 -10.90
N LEU A 147 12.41 1.12 -11.02
CA LEU A 147 12.17 0.42 -12.28
C LEU A 147 10.99 1.02 -13.05
N ALA A 148 10.04 1.61 -12.33
CA ALA A 148 8.95 2.40 -12.90
C ALA A 148 8.46 3.43 -11.88
N THR A 149 7.81 4.47 -12.38
CA THR A 149 7.16 5.53 -11.60
C THR A 149 5.66 5.54 -11.88
N MET A 150 4.89 6.22 -11.03
CA MET A 150 3.46 6.42 -11.26
C MET A 150 3.13 7.01 -12.63
N ARG A 151 4.01 7.85 -13.21
CA ARG A 151 3.80 8.45 -14.54
C ARG A 151 3.87 7.45 -15.69
N GLN A 152 4.47 6.28 -15.46
CA GLN A 152 4.63 5.23 -16.47
C GLN A 152 3.58 4.12 -16.30
N MET A 153 2.86 4.11 -15.16
CA MET A 153 1.78 3.15 -14.92
C MET A 153 0.49 3.63 -15.57
N GLN A 154 -0.34 2.68 -16.01
CA GLN A 154 -1.68 2.97 -16.53
C GLN A 154 -2.74 2.29 -15.68
N PHE A 155 -3.80 3.02 -15.44
CA PHE A 155 -4.91 2.64 -14.59
C PHE A 155 -6.22 2.72 -15.38
N ASN A 156 -7.13 1.81 -15.09
CA ASN A 156 -8.48 1.89 -15.63
C ASN A 156 -9.31 2.95 -14.91
N GLU A 157 -10.56 3.16 -15.35
CA GLU A 157 -11.51 4.11 -14.76
C GLU A 157 -11.84 3.82 -13.28
N PHE A 158 -11.62 2.58 -12.83
CA PHE A 158 -11.81 2.17 -11.44
C PHE A 158 -10.57 2.38 -10.57
N GLY A 159 -9.46 2.84 -11.16
CA GLY A 159 -8.18 3.03 -10.49
C GLY A 159 -7.43 1.74 -10.22
N SER A 160 -7.74 0.63 -10.92
CA SER A 160 -6.93 -0.59 -10.93
C SER A 160 -5.82 -0.49 -11.98
N VAL A 161 -4.61 -0.94 -11.64
CA VAL A 161 -3.47 -0.92 -12.55
C VAL A 161 -3.58 -2.05 -13.57
N PHE A 162 -3.41 -1.73 -14.85
CA PHE A 162 -3.34 -2.74 -15.91
C PHE A 162 -1.99 -2.72 -16.65
N GLU A 163 -1.21 -1.64 -16.56
CA GLU A 163 0.18 -1.58 -17.02
C GLU A 163 1.10 -0.95 -15.97
N PHE A 164 2.24 -1.60 -15.72
CA PHE A 164 3.21 -1.16 -14.72
C PHE A 164 4.33 -0.25 -15.26
N GLY A 165 4.30 0.09 -16.56
CA GLY A 165 5.35 0.93 -17.17
C GLY A 165 6.69 0.24 -17.40
N ILE A 166 6.73 -1.10 -17.36
CA ILE A 166 7.91 -1.91 -17.68
C ILE A 166 7.62 -2.88 -18.82
N HIS A 167 8.67 -3.38 -19.48
CA HIS A 167 8.53 -4.33 -20.57
C HIS A 167 7.84 -5.64 -20.10
N PRO A 168 6.88 -6.22 -20.86
CA PRO A 168 6.15 -7.43 -20.47
C PRO A 168 7.04 -8.61 -20.07
N ASN A 169 8.12 -8.87 -20.81
CA ASN A 169 9.07 -9.93 -20.45
C ASN A 169 9.71 -9.72 -19.06
N LYS A 170 9.98 -8.46 -18.68
CA LYS A 170 10.54 -8.16 -17.36
C LYS A 170 9.51 -8.34 -16.26
N LEU A 171 8.26 -7.96 -16.52
CA LEU A 171 7.15 -8.23 -15.60
C LEU A 171 7.00 -9.73 -15.36
N MET A 172 7.01 -10.54 -16.42
CA MET A 172 6.91 -12.00 -16.33
C MET A 172 8.07 -12.63 -15.57
N GLU A 173 9.30 -12.17 -15.80
CA GLU A 173 10.48 -12.60 -15.04
C GLU A 173 10.32 -12.32 -13.54
N LEU A 174 9.88 -11.10 -13.17
CA LEU A 174 9.68 -10.73 -11.77
C LEU A 174 8.58 -11.55 -11.09
N LEU A 175 7.51 -11.87 -11.82
CA LEU A 175 6.42 -12.73 -11.35
C LEU A 175 6.89 -14.17 -11.13
N GLU A 176 7.70 -14.71 -12.04
CA GLU A 176 8.26 -16.06 -11.94
C GLU A 176 9.23 -16.20 -10.77
N LEU A 177 10.02 -15.17 -10.50
CA LEU A 177 10.95 -15.15 -9.37
C LEU A 177 10.26 -14.85 -8.04
N GLY A 178 9.04 -14.32 -8.05
CA GLY A 178 8.28 -13.98 -6.85
C GLY A 178 8.89 -12.84 -6.00
N ILE A 179 9.95 -12.18 -6.48
CA ILE A 179 10.72 -11.17 -5.73
C ILE A 179 9.84 -10.01 -5.23
N PRO A 180 8.89 -9.46 -6.01
CA PRO A 180 8.05 -8.35 -5.55
C PRO A 180 7.12 -8.72 -4.38
N PHE A 181 6.85 -10.01 -4.18
CA PHE A 181 5.92 -10.51 -3.16
C PHE A 181 6.60 -10.84 -1.83
N HIS A 182 7.93 -10.71 -1.78
CA HIS A 182 8.72 -10.81 -0.57
C HIS A 182 8.67 -9.49 0.20
N GLU A 183 8.19 -9.52 1.45
CA GLU A 183 8.25 -8.35 2.32
C GLU A 183 9.68 -7.99 2.73
N THR A 184 10.06 -6.74 2.50
CA THR A 184 11.30 -6.13 3.03
C THR A 184 11.14 -5.58 4.46
N GLY A 185 10.12 -6.02 5.21
CA GLY A 185 9.78 -5.53 6.55
C GLY A 185 10.39 -6.34 7.71
N GLY A 186 11.59 -6.92 7.52
CA GLY A 186 12.18 -7.95 8.39
C GLY A 186 12.26 -7.66 9.90
N SER A 187 12.06 -6.41 10.33
CA SER A 187 12.05 -5.97 11.73
C SER A 187 10.69 -6.05 12.43
N LEU A 188 9.58 -6.31 11.73
CA LEU A 188 8.21 -6.32 12.31
C LEU A 188 7.55 -7.70 12.37
N LYS A 189 8.34 -8.79 12.28
CA LYS A 189 7.84 -10.19 12.19
C LYS A 189 6.82 -10.62 13.26
N ASN A 190 6.65 -9.86 14.35
CA ASN A 190 5.75 -10.18 15.46
C ASN A 190 4.93 -8.97 15.98
N TRP A 191 4.60 -7.96 15.17
CA TRP A 191 3.83 -6.81 15.70
C TRP A 191 2.38 -7.21 16.07
N PRO A 192 1.93 -6.99 17.33
CA PRO A 192 0.59 -7.39 17.78
C PRO A 192 -0.52 -6.69 16.99
N GLY A 193 -1.41 -7.46 16.34
CA GLY A 193 -2.56 -6.94 15.60
C GLY A 193 -2.40 -6.88 14.07
N HIS A 194 -1.18 -7.04 13.53
CA HIS A 194 -0.98 -7.17 12.08
C HIS A 194 -1.15 -8.62 11.67
N ASP A 195 -1.98 -8.88 10.67
CA ASP A 195 -1.83 -10.09 9.88
C ASP A 195 -1.01 -9.67 8.68
N ASN A 196 0.14 -10.28 8.51
CA ASN A 196 0.81 -10.20 7.22
C ASN A 196 0.14 -11.26 6.32
N SER A 197 -1.19 -11.30 6.26
CA SER A 197 -1.94 -12.15 5.35
C SER A 197 -3.14 -11.40 4.80
N CYS A 198 -3.34 -11.54 3.49
CA CYS A 198 -4.52 -11.01 2.82
C CYS A 198 -5.51 -12.17 2.65
N GLY A 199 -6.64 -12.12 3.35
CA GLY A 199 -7.68 -13.16 3.24
C GLY A 199 -7.23 -14.57 3.65
N GLY A 200 -6.24 -14.69 4.54
CA GLY A 200 -5.69 -15.98 4.99
C GLY A 200 -4.47 -16.49 4.20
N THR A 201 -4.08 -15.83 3.11
CA THR A 201 -2.82 -16.13 2.39
C THR A 201 -1.67 -15.38 3.03
N ARG A 202 -0.70 -16.11 3.60
CA ARG A 202 0.48 -15.53 4.25
C ARG A 202 1.30 -14.67 3.27
N ASN A 203 1.81 -13.55 3.77
CA ASN A 203 2.89 -12.81 3.15
C ASN A 203 4.17 -13.61 3.30
N TYR A 204 5.00 -13.57 2.26
CA TYR A 204 6.23 -14.33 2.22
C TYR A 204 7.32 -13.53 2.93
N HIS A 205 7.77 -14.01 4.10
CA HIS A 205 8.86 -13.41 4.88
C HIS A 205 10.24 -13.94 4.47
N GLN A 206 10.26 -14.93 3.60
CA GLN A 206 11.42 -15.51 2.97
C GLN A 206 11.26 -15.41 1.45
N PRO A 207 12.35 -15.50 0.67
CA PRO A 207 12.24 -15.71 -0.77
C PRO A 207 11.28 -16.85 -1.06
N LEU A 208 10.35 -16.64 -1.99
CA LEU A 208 9.31 -17.60 -2.31
C LEU A 208 9.94 -18.88 -2.88
N ALA A 209 9.44 -20.04 -2.46
CA ALA A 209 9.68 -21.28 -3.18
C ALA A 209 9.04 -21.22 -4.59
N ALA A 210 9.49 -22.06 -5.52
CA ALA A 210 9.03 -22.00 -6.91
C ALA A 210 7.51 -22.20 -7.07
N ASP A 211 6.92 -23.06 -6.26
CA ASP A 211 5.47 -23.30 -6.20
C ASP A 211 4.71 -22.10 -5.61
N GLU A 212 5.26 -21.47 -4.58
CA GLU A 212 4.72 -20.23 -3.99
C GLU A 212 4.76 -19.07 -4.99
N ALA A 213 5.86 -18.89 -5.72
CA ALA A 213 5.97 -17.88 -6.76
C ALA A 213 4.95 -18.12 -7.89
N GLN A 214 4.77 -19.38 -8.29
CA GLN A 214 3.76 -19.76 -9.28
C GLN A 214 2.33 -19.49 -8.79
N GLN A 215 2.05 -19.69 -7.51
CA GLN A 215 0.76 -19.36 -6.90
C GLN A 215 0.55 -17.84 -6.84
N ALA A 216 1.55 -17.07 -6.38
CA ALA A 216 1.48 -15.62 -6.33
C ALA A 216 1.30 -14.99 -7.74
N LYS A 217 1.92 -15.59 -8.76
CA LYS A 217 1.70 -15.24 -10.17
C LYS A 217 0.25 -15.46 -10.61
N LYS A 218 -0.39 -16.58 -10.24
CA LYS A 218 -1.82 -16.80 -10.52
C LYS A 218 -2.70 -15.79 -9.80
N GLU A 219 -2.40 -15.53 -8.53
CA GLU A 219 -3.11 -14.54 -7.72
C GLU A 219 -3.00 -13.15 -8.32
N PHE A 220 -1.82 -12.74 -8.79
CA PHE A 220 -1.58 -11.44 -9.42
C PHE A 220 -2.53 -11.15 -10.58
N PHE A 221 -2.81 -12.17 -11.42
CA PHE A 221 -3.75 -12.06 -12.54
C PHE A 221 -5.22 -12.22 -12.14
N SER A 222 -5.52 -12.56 -10.88
CA SER A 222 -6.91 -12.63 -10.43
C SER A 222 -7.51 -11.24 -10.25
N VAL A 223 -8.78 -11.09 -10.64
CA VAL A 223 -9.54 -9.85 -10.48
C VAL A 223 -10.86 -10.16 -9.80
N ASN A 224 -11.21 -9.37 -8.78
CA ASN A 224 -12.53 -9.43 -8.15
C ASN A 224 -13.36 -8.24 -8.65
N TRP A 225 -14.15 -8.47 -9.70
CA TRP A 225 -14.97 -7.42 -10.30
C TRP A 225 -16.02 -6.84 -9.35
N GLU A 226 -16.56 -7.63 -8.43
CA GLU A 226 -17.48 -7.12 -7.42
C GLU A 226 -16.80 -6.11 -6.48
N GLU A 227 -15.53 -6.35 -6.11
CA GLU A 227 -14.74 -5.42 -5.32
C GLU A 227 -14.46 -4.12 -6.10
N GLU A 228 -13.96 -4.23 -7.34
CA GLU A 228 -13.65 -3.07 -8.18
C GLU A 228 -14.88 -2.16 -8.37
N TRP A 229 -16.04 -2.76 -8.64
CA TRP A 229 -17.30 -2.01 -8.78
C TRP A 229 -17.71 -1.30 -7.49
N LYS A 230 -17.60 -1.97 -6.35
CA LYS A 230 -17.91 -1.34 -5.05
C LYS A 230 -16.97 -0.20 -4.72
N LEU A 231 -15.68 -0.33 -5.04
CA LEU A 231 -14.68 0.72 -4.84
C LEU A 231 -14.97 1.92 -5.73
N ALA A 232 -15.25 1.69 -7.01
CA ALA A 232 -15.55 2.74 -7.95
C ALA A 232 -16.83 3.51 -7.58
N ALA A 233 -17.89 2.81 -7.13
CA ALA A 233 -19.10 3.46 -6.61
C ALA A 233 -18.82 4.34 -5.39
N LYS A 234 -17.99 3.85 -4.45
CA LYS A 234 -17.57 4.63 -3.27
C LYS A 234 -16.70 5.84 -3.64
N LYS A 235 -15.80 5.69 -4.61
CA LYS A 235 -14.97 6.78 -5.14
C LYS A 235 -15.85 7.86 -5.76
N CYS A 236 -16.78 7.48 -6.63
CA CYS A 236 -17.75 8.41 -7.24
C CYS A 236 -18.57 9.15 -6.18
N GLN A 237 -19.08 8.43 -5.17
CA GLN A 237 -19.79 9.05 -4.04
C GLN A 237 -18.90 10.06 -3.27
N ARG A 238 -17.62 9.74 -3.08
CA ARG A 238 -16.64 10.61 -2.40
C ARG A 238 -16.30 11.85 -3.23
N GLU A 239 -16.32 11.73 -4.56
CA GLU A 239 -15.97 12.77 -5.52
C GLU A 239 -17.18 13.58 -6.02
N GLY A 240 -18.41 13.14 -5.69
CA GLY A 240 -19.64 13.79 -6.15
C GLY A 240 -19.96 13.54 -7.63
N VAL A 241 -19.42 12.47 -8.20
CA VAL A 241 -19.65 12.04 -9.58
C VAL A 241 -20.79 11.01 -9.61
N ASP A 242 -21.69 11.08 -10.60
CA ASP A 242 -22.68 10.02 -10.79
C ASP A 242 -21.98 8.80 -11.40
N PHE A 243 -22.04 7.68 -10.68
CA PHE A 243 -21.40 6.43 -11.09
C PHE A 243 -21.86 5.94 -12.48
N ARG A 244 -23.08 6.31 -12.91
CA ARG A 244 -23.64 5.97 -14.23
C ARG A 244 -22.99 6.71 -15.38
N ASP A 245 -22.23 7.77 -15.10
CA ASP A 245 -21.52 8.56 -16.10
C ASP A 245 -20.14 7.96 -16.45
N ILE A 246 -19.71 6.89 -15.78
CA ILE A 246 -18.48 6.17 -16.14
C ILE A 246 -18.71 5.35 -17.42
N ASP A 247 -18.03 5.72 -18.50
CA ASP A 247 -18.03 4.95 -19.74
C ASP A 247 -17.13 3.71 -19.64
N VAL A 248 -17.69 2.64 -19.08
CA VAL A 248 -17.06 1.32 -19.01
C VAL A 248 -16.90 0.62 -20.38
N SER A 249 -17.45 1.18 -21.47
CA SER A 249 -17.49 0.49 -22.78
C SER A 249 -16.13 0.36 -23.45
N TYR A 250 -15.21 1.27 -23.15
CA TYR A 250 -13.86 1.29 -23.72
C TYR A 250 -12.97 0.18 -23.17
N ASP A 251 -13.17 -0.19 -21.90
CA ASP A 251 -12.30 -1.12 -21.18
C ASP A 251 -12.60 -2.60 -21.53
N PHE A 252 -13.84 -2.93 -21.92
CA PHE A 252 -14.18 -4.30 -22.36
C PHE A 252 -13.37 -4.82 -23.55
N LYS A 253 -12.77 -3.93 -24.35
CA LYS A 253 -11.84 -4.32 -25.43
C LYS A 253 -10.43 -4.61 -24.91
N LEU A 254 -9.97 -3.95 -23.83
CA LEU A 254 -8.72 -4.24 -23.12
C LEU A 254 -8.85 -5.46 -22.21
N LEU A 255 -10.04 -5.71 -21.67
CA LEU A 255 -10.40 -6.90 -20.90
C LEU A 255 -10.27 -8.21 -21.70
N GLY A 256 -10.31 -8.16 -23.03
CA GLY A 256 -9.98 -9.31 -23.89
C GLY A 256 -8.51 -9.77 -23.80
N PHE A 257 -7.63 -8.97 -23.20
CA PHE A 257 -6.21 -9.28 -22.98
C PHE A 257 -5.89 -9.71 -21.54
N ILE A 258 -6.83 -9.61 -20.59
CA ILE A 258 -6.62 -10.06 -19.20
C ILE A 258 -7.07 -11.53 -19.10
N PRO A 259 -6.16 -12.49 -18.85
CA PRO A 259 -6.54 -13.89 -18.69
C PRO A 259 -7.50 -14.06 -17.50
N GLY A 260 -8.71 -14.59 -17.73
CA GLY A 260 -9.63 -15.00 -16.66
C GLY A 260 -11.01 -14.35 -16.64
N ILE A 261 -11.37 -13.50 -17.61
CA ILE A 261 -12.73 -12.94 -17.72
C ILE A 261 -13.62 -13.89 -18.51
N THR A 262 -14.73 -14.30 -17.91
CA THR A 262 -15.71 -15.17 -18.58
C THR A 262 -16.82 -14.33 -19.24
N GLU A 263 -17.51 -14.89 -20.23
CA GLU A 263 -18.72 -14.25 -20.79
C GLU A 263 -19.84 -14.02 -19.76
N GLU A 264 -19.82 -14.76 -18.65
CA GLU A 264 -20.79 -14.65 -17.58
C GLU A 264 -20.52 -13.42 -16.71
N ASP A 265 -19.24 -13.13 -16.42
CA ASP A 265 -18.82 -11.87 -15.78
C ASP A 265 -19.24 -10.67 -16.63
N LEU A 266 -19.03 -10.74 -17.94
CA LEU A 266 -19.46 -9.70 -18.88
C LEU A 266 -20.98 -9.50 -18.89
N ARG A 267 -21.77 -10.55 -18.67
CA ARG A 267 -23.24 -10.48 -18.60
C ARG A 267 -23.71 -9.83 -17.30
N TYR A 268 -23.15 -10.24 -16.16
CA TYR A 268 -23.46 -9.64 -14.85
C TYR A 268 -23.17 -8.13 -14.84
N LEU A 269 -22.03 -7.74 -15.42
CA LEU A 269 -21.62 -6.34 -15.53
C LEU A 269 -22.55 -5.51 -16.42
N LYS A 270 -23.10 -6.10 -17.48
CA LYS A 270 -24.06 -5.42 -18.37
C LYS A 270 -25.46 -5.30 -17.77
N SER A 271 -25.88 -6.24 -16.92
CA SER A 271 -27.19 -6.21 -16.25
C SER A 271 -27.24 -5.30 -15.02
N SER A 272 -26.09 -4.79 -14.56
CA SER A 272 -25.95 -3.93 -13.38
C SER A 272 -26.02 -2.43 -13.70
N LYS A 273 -26.24 -2.07 -14.97
CA LYS A 273 -26.48 -0.69 -15.43
C LYS A 273 -27.93 -0.26 -15.24
#